data_AF-A0A3R6UTI1-F1
#
_entry.id   AF-A0A3R6UTI1-F1
#
_cell.length_a   1.000
_cell.length_b   1.000
_cell.length_c   1.000
_cell.angle_alpha   90.00
_cell.angle_beta   90.00
_cell.angle_gamma   90.00
#
_symmetry.space_group_name_H-M   'P 1'
#
loop_
_entity.id
_entity.type
_entity.pdbx_description
1 polymer ?
#
loop_
_entity_poly.entity_id
_entity_poly.type
_entity_poly.pdbx_seq_one_letter_code
_entity_poly.pdbx_strand_id
1 'polypeptide(L)'
;MKEYKNVMEQYESTIKETSKSDENIDFIESEVKVYDFDAYTEDVCKEYRSKKSLSSVDAFALSDDDDFWFIEFKNARKSQLPKKSLPPKAYDSIYTAYFFLKEKYSINQIKKKAVLFVVYNDDAISDEKKENPSKGFSKFKNKMGELAKADPETRILFGIEKFKGFLYREIHTIGKQEFLEEYEKKCRLIND
;
A
#
# COMPACT_ATOMS: atom_id res chain seq x y z
N MET A 1 10.83 13.00 21.94
CA MET A 1 11.26 11.82 21.14
C MET A 1 10.86 10.49 21.77
N LYS A 2 11.20 10.21 23.04
CA LYS A 2 10.84 8.93 23.70
C LYS A 2 9.32 8.65 23.78
N GLU A 3 8.53 9.69 24.01
CA GLU A 3 7.05 9.62 24.06
C GLU A 3 6.42 9.35 22.69
N TYR A 4 6.93 9.99 21.63
CA TYR A 4 6.48 9.78 20.25
C TYR A 4 6.77 8.36 19.74
N LYS A 5 7.92 7.79 20.10
CA LYS A 5 8.27 6.41 19.76
C LYS A 5 7.31 5.40 20.39
N ASN A 6 7.02 5.56 21.69
CA ASN A 6 6.06 4.69 22.40
C ASN A 6 4.66 4.73 21.76
N VAL A 7 4.26 5.86 21.17
CA VAL A 7 2.97 5.99 20.47
C VAL A 7 2.97 5.22 19.15
N MET A 8 4.09 5.10 18.44
CA MET A 8 4.14 4.32 17.19
C MET A 8 4.22 2.82 17.45
N GLU A 9 4.93 2.40 18.50
CA GLU A 9 5.13 0.99 18.86
C GLU A 9 3.79 0.26 19.08
N GLN A 10 2.76 0.94 19.59
CA GLN A 10 1.44 0.34 19.82
C GLN A 10 0.69 -0.03 18.52
N TYR A 11 1.13 0.51 17.38
CA TYR A 11 0.54 0.22 16.07
C TYR A 11 1.41 -0.76 15.26
N GLU A 12 2.49 -1.29 15.84
CA GLU A 12 3.30 -2.31 15.18
C GLU A 12 2.51 -3.61 15.00
N SER A 13 2.54 -4.12 13.78
CA SER A 13 1.85 -5.33 13.36
C SER A 13 2.72 -6.09 12.36
N THR A 14 2.14 -7.09 11.69
CA THR A 14 2.80 -7.84 10.60
C THR A 14 2.00 -7.71 9.32
N ILE A 15 2.63 -7.99 8.18
CA ILE A 15 1.92 -8.11 6.90
C ILE A 15 0.82 -9.18 6.98
N LYS A 16 1.05 -10.28 7.71
CA LYS A 16 0.02 -11.29 7.97
C LYS A 16 -1.22 -10.68 8.60
N GLU A 17 -1.08 -10.01 9.73
CA GLU A 17 -2.21 -9.44 10.46
C GLU A 17 -2.91 -8.33 9.67
N THR A 18 -2.15 -7.41 9.06
CA THR A 18 -2.72 -6.29 8.28
C THR A 18 -3.33 -6.69 6.93
N SER A 19 -3.00 -7.87 6.41
CA SER A 19 -3.57 -8.37 5.16
C SER A 19 -4.81 -9.25 5.34
N LYS A 20 -5.23 -9.52 6.59
CA LYS A 20 -6.40 -10.36 6.87
C LYS A 20 -7.66 -9.79 6.23
N SER A 21 -8.44 -10.67 5.63
CA SER A 21 -9.78 -10.33 5.16
C SER A 21 -10.78 -10.22 6.31
N ASP A 22 -11.94 -9.64 6.04
CA ASP A 22 -13.06 -9.55 7.00
C ASP A 22 -13.50 -10.91 7.58
N GLU A 23 -13.21 -12.01 6.87
CA GLU A 23 -13.48 -13.39 7.30
C GLU A 23 -12.35 -14.00 8.16
N ASN A 24 -11.36 -13.20 8.59
CA ASN A 24 -10.15 -13.63 9.31
C ASN A 24 -9.29 -14.66 8.54
N ILE A 25 -9.40 -14.66 7.21
CA ILE A 25 -8.53 -15.48 6.36
C ILE A 25 -7.27 -14.66 6.04
N ASP A 26 -6.11 -15.24 6.36
CA ASP A 26 -4.79 -14.70 6.04
C ASP A 26 -4.63 -14.60 4.52
N PHE A 27 -4.41 -13.38 4.01
CA PHE A 27 -4.17 -13.17 2.58
C PHE A 27 -2.70 -13.37 2.22
N ILE A 28 -1.79 -12.90 3.09
CA ILE A 28 -0.34 -13.05 2.96
C ILE A 28 0.24 -13.63 4.25
N GLU A 29 0.98 -14.73 4.15
CA GLU A 29 1.67 -15.34 5.29
C GLU A 29 3.07 -14.72 5.46
N SER A 30 3.15 -13.58 6.14
CA SER A 30 4.41 -12.85 6.36
C SER A 30 4.50 -12.22 7.75
N GLU A 31 5.62 -12.51 8.44
CA GLU A 31 5.98 -11.93 9.74
C GLU A 31 6.74 -10.60 9.62
N VAL A 32 6.90 -10.05 8.40
CA VAL A 32 7.56 -8.75 8.22
C VAL A 32 6.76 -7.67 8.92
N LYS A 33 7.46 -6.86 9.73
CA LYS A 33 6.87 -5.81 10.55
C LYS A 33 6.48 -4.60 9.73
N VAL A 34 5.26 -4.12 9.98
CA VAL A 34 4.64 -2.91 9.40
C VAL A 34 3.81 -2.24 10.48
N TYR A 35 3.28 -1.05 10.21
CA TYR A 35 2.28 -0.43 11.07
C TYR A 35 0.88 -0.75 10.58
N ASP A 36 -0.02 -1.13 11.49
CA ASP A 36 -1.45 -1.20 11.28
C ASP A 36 -2.02 0.22 11.19
N PHE A 37 -2.34 0.63 9.97
CA PHE A 37 -2.65 2.02 9.71
C PHE A 37 -4.14 2.32 9.84
N ASP A 38 -4.99 1.30 9.76
CA ASP A 38 -6.41 1.38 10.11
C ASP A 38 -6.60 1.59 11.61
N ALA A 39 -5.86 0.84 12.46
CA ALA A 39 -5.86 1.05 13.90
C ALA A 39 -5.44 2.47 14.28
N TYR A 40 -4.35 2.97 13.69
CA TYR A 40 -3.91 4.35 13.94
C TYR A 40 -4.94 5.38 13.47
N THR A 41 -5.54 5.18 12.30
CA THR A 41 -6.57 6.08 11.76
C THR A 41 -7.80 6.15 12.67
N GLU A 42 -8.21 5.04 13.27
CA GLU A 42 -9.33 5.02 14.21
C GLU A 42 -9.08 5.94 15.41
N ASP A 43 -7.89 5.86 16.00
CA ASP A 43 -7.51 6.70 17.14
C ASP A 43 -7.41 8.18 16.75
N VAL A 44 -6.80 8.50 15.62
CA VAL A 44 -6.74 9.87 15.09
C VAL A 44 -8.15 10.44 14.86
N CYS A 45 -9.08 9.64 14.35
CA CYS A 45 -10.46 10.07 14.12
C CYS A 45 -11.21 10.35 15.43
N LYS A 46 -10.98 9.54 16.46
CA LYS A 46 -11.56 9.74 17.80
C LYS A 46 -11.05 11.04 18.42
N GLU A 47 -9.75 11.31 18.32
CA GLU A 47 -9.12 12.46 18.97
C GLU A 47 -9.37 13.77 18.20
N TYR A 48 -9.18 13.78 16.88
CA TYR A 48 -9.08 15.03 16.12
C TYR A 48 -10.26 15.34 15.20
N ARG A 49 -11.21 14.41 15.00
CA ARG A 49 -12.26 14.55 13.96
C ARG A 49 -13.68 14.39 14.47
N SER A 50 -13.89 14.53 15.78
CA SER A 50 -15.23 14.35 16.39
C SER A 50 -15.88 13.03 15.96
N LYS A 51 -15.08 11.96 15.83
CA LYS A 51 -15.50 10.62 15.39
C LYS A 51 -15.99 10.52 13.94
N LYS A 52 -15.75 11.53 13.09
CA LYS A 52 -15.97 11.39 11.64
C LYS A 52 -14.95 10.42 11.07
N SER A 53 -15.43 9.32 10.48
CA SER A 53 -14.58 8.27 9.93
C SER A 53 -13.72 8.78 8.76
N LEU A 54 -12.47 8.33 8.76
CA LEU A 54 -11.60 8.27 7.60
C LEU A 54 -11.46 6.80 7.20
N SER A 55 -11.06 6.56 5.96
CA SER A 55 -10.65 5.22 5.51
C SER A 55 -9.17 5.28 5.19
N SER A 56 -8.31 4.48 5.82
CA SER A 56 -6.90 4.39 5.47
C SER A 56 -6.60 3.15 4.64
N VAL A 57 -5.38 3.07 4.13
CA VAL A 57 -4.81 1.80 3.71
C VAL A 57 -4.57 0.89 4.90
N ASP A 58 -4.51 -0.40 4.67
CA ASP A 58 -4.40 -1.39 5.75
C ASP A 58 -3.03 -1.32 6.46
N ALA A 59 -1.93 -1.15 5.70
CA ALA A 59 -0.57 -1.12 6.23
C ALA A 59 0.26 0.09 5.79
N PHE A 60 1.16 0.50 6.68
CA PHE A 60 2.17 1.53 6.43
C PHE A 60 3.57 1.04 6.78
N ALA A 61 4.55 1.31 5.93
CA ALA A 61 5.94 0.90 6.12
C ALA A 61 6.94 1.93 5.55
N LEU A 62 8.19 1.84 5.99
CA LEU A 62 9.32 2.38 5.23
C LEU A 62 9.87 1.30 4.31
N SER A 63 10.36 1.74 3.15
CA SER A 63 11.25 0.92 2.31
C SER A 63 12.69 0.95 2.81
N ASP A 64 13.53 0.08 2.26
CA ASP A 64 14.98 0.18 2.41
C ASP A 64 15.50 1.57 2.02
N ASP A 65 15.00 2.14 0.92
CA ASP A 65 15.37 3.48 0.40
C ASP A 65 14.71 4.68 1.12
N ASP A 66 14.15 4.48 2.32
CA ASP A 66 13.44 5.52 3.10
C ASP A 66 12.23 6.15 2.38
N ASP A 67 11.55 5.40 1.52
CA ASP A 67 10.25 5.78 0.97
C ASP A 67 9.12 5.35 1.89
N PHE A 68 8.04 6.13 1.90
CA PHE A 68 6.84 5.85 2.68
C PHE A 68 5.89 4.99 1.85
N TRP A 69 5.79 3.71 2.22
CA TRP A 69 4.95 2.73 1.54
C TRP A 69 3.59 2.64 2.22
N PHE A 70 2.55 2.91 1.44
CA PHE A 70 1.15 2.77 1.79
C PHE A 70 0.64 1.52 1.09
N ILE A 71 0.14 0.53 1.82
CA ILE A 71 -0.16 -0.79 1.25
C ILE A 71 -1.61 -1.14 1.56
N GLU A 72 -2.41 -1.22 0.49
CA GLU A 72 -3.78 -1.71 0.54
C GLU A 72 -3.81 -3.14 0.01
N PHE A 73 -4.29 -4.06 0.83
CA PHE A 73 -4.52 -5.45 0.49
C PHE A 73 -5.95 -5.64 -0.03
N LYS A 74 -6.06 -6.39 -1.12
CA LYS A 74 -7.34 -6.80 -1.68
C LYS A 74 -7.34 -8.29 -1.93
N ASN A 75 -7.92 -9.03 -1.01
CA ASN A 75 -8.21 -10.46 -1.15
C ASN A 75 -9.39 -10.71 -2.11
N ALA A 76 -9.32 -10.14 -3.31
CA ALA A 76 -10.29 -10.33 -4.36
C ALA A 76 -9.58 -10.31 -5.72
N ARG A 77 -10.16 -10.99 -6.70
CA ARG A 77 -9.64 -10.97 -8.07
C ARG A 77 -9.67 -9.55 -8.61
N LYS A 78 -8.75 -9.25 -9.52
CA LYS A 78 -8.64 -7.96 -10.23
C LYS A 78 -9.97 -7.42 -10.78
N SER A 79 -10.82 -8.30 -11.35
CA SER A 79 -12.12 -7.92 -11.92
C SER A 79 -13.19 -7.56 -10.87
N GLN A 80 -12.98 -7.96 -9.61
CA GLN A 80 -13.92 -7.79 -8.50
C GLN A 80 -13.48 -6.69 -7.53
N LEU A 81 -12.40 -5.98 -7.82
CA LEU A 81 -11.89 -4.94 -6.96
C LEU A 81 -12.89 -3.76 -6.84
N PRO A 82 -13.25 -3.35 -5.61
CA PRO A 82 -14.25 -2.32 -5.38
C PRO A 82 -13.72 -0.94 -5.79
N LYS A 83 -13.99 -0.55 -7.04
CA LYS A 83 -13.45 0.68 -7.66
C LYS A 83 -13.77 1.97 -6.89
N LYS A 84 -14.87 2.00 -6.12
CA LYS A 84 -15.34 3.21 -5.42
C LYS A 84 -14.68 3.44 -4.07
N SER A 85 -14.10 2.42 -3.43
CA SER A 85 -13.54 2.56 -2.08
C SER A 85 -12.05 2.92 -2.06
N LEU A 86 -11.31 2.69 -3.15
CA LEU A 86 -9.88 3.00 -3.20
C LEU A 86 -9.57 4.51 -3.21
N PRO A 87 -10.30 5.37 -3.94
CA PRO A 87 -10.01 6.81 -3.93
C PRO A 87 -10.07 7.50 -2.55
N PRO A 88 -11.10 7.28 -1.71
CA PRO A 88 -11.10 7.86 -0.36
C PRO A 88 -9.96 7.30 0.49
N LYS A 89 -9.70 5.98 0.43
CA LYS A 89 -8.56 5.35 1.14
C LYS A 89 -7.22 5.99 0.81
N ALA A 90 -6.93 6.14 -0.49
CA ALA A 90 -5.70 6.78 -0.95
C ALA A 90 -5.62 8.27 -0.53
N TYR A 91 -6.73 9.00 -0.56
CA TYR A 91 -6.73 10.41 -0.15
C TYR A 91 -6.46 10.57 1.35
N ASP A 92 -7.24 9.88 2.17
CA ASP A 92 -7.23 10.01 3.63
C ASP A 92 -5.91 9.51 4.23
N SER A 93 -5.33 8.45 3.67
CA SER A 93 -4.06 7.85 4.14
C SER A 93 -2.91 8.84 4.19
N ILE A 94 -2.80 9.78 3.25
CA ILE A 94 -1.74 10.81 3.29
C ILE A 94 -1.91 11.75 4.47
N TYR A 95 -3.15 12.09 4.83
CA TYR A 95 -3.42 12.96 5.96
C TYR A 95 -3.26 12.22 7.28
N THR A 96 -3.67 10.95 7.35
CA THR A 96 -3.31 10.07 8.47
C THR A 96 -1.79 10.04 8.63
N ALA A 97 -1.03 9.84 7.55
CA ALA A 97 0.44 9.76 7.62
C ALA A 97 1.06 11.09 8.04
N TYR A 98 0.46 12.22 7.67
CA TYR A 98 0.89 13.50 8.21
C TYR A 98 0.77 13.55 9.72
N PHE A 99 -0.35 13.12 10.32
CA PHE A 99 -0.45 13.04 11.79
C PHE A 99 0.54 12.04 12.38
N PHE A 100 0.76 10.92 11.69
CA PHE A 100 1.74 9.92 12.10
C PHE A 100 3.13 10.53 12.13
N LEU A 101 3.54 11.29 11.10
CA LEU A 101 4.92 11.70 10.84
C LEU A 101 5.26 13.18 11.14
N LYS A 102 4.28 14.00 11.58
CA LYS A 102 4.39 15.48 11.66
C LYS A 102 5.56 15.99 12.50
N GLU A 103 6.04 15.21 13.46
CA GLU A 103 7.19 15.59 14.30
C GLU A 103 8.51 15.65 13.52
N LYS A 104 8.60 14.94 12.38
CA LYS A 104 9.82 14.85 11.56
C LYS A 104 9.65 15.34 10.13
N TYR A 105 8.45 15.25 9.57
CA TYR A 105 8.22 15.51 8.16
C TYR A 105 7.04 16.44 7.94
N SER A 106 7.24 17.45 7.08
CA SER A 106 6.14 18.20 6.49
C SER A 106 5.35 17.35 5.50
N ILE A 107 4.09 17.69 5.26
CA ILE A 107 3.25 16.99 4.29
C ILE A 107 3.88 16.93 2.88
N ASN A 108 4.62 17.96 2.47
CA ASN A 108 5.29 17.98 1.17
C ASN A 108 6.48 17.03 1.11
N GLN A 109 7.21 16.83 2.21
CA GLN A 109 8.27 15.83 2.30
C GLN A 109 7.70 14.41 2.24
N ILE A 110 6.56 14.17 2.92
CA ILE A 110 5.85 12.88 2.87
C ILE A 110 5.44 12.57 1.43
N LYS A 111 4.72 13.47 0.75
CA LYS A 111 4.23 13.27 -0.63
C LYS A 111 5.35 12.97 -1.64
N LYS A 112 6.53 13.58 -1.48
CA LYS A 112 7.69 13.33 -2.36
C LYS A 112 8.26 11.91 -2.22
N LYS A 113 8.02 11.25 -1.09
CA LYS A 113 8.49 9.90 -0.77
C LYS A 113 7.36 8.87 -0.73
N ALA A 114 6.11 9.29 -0.93
CA ALA A 114 4.94 8.44 -0.80
C ALA A 114 4.78 7.53 -2.03
N VAL A 115 4.71 6.23 -1.79
CA VAL A 115 4.44 5.18 -2.77
C VAL A 115 3.23 4.38 -2.32
N LEU A 116 2.20 4.29 -3.16
CA LEU A 116 1.00 3.50 -2.87
C LEU A 116 1.06 2.16 -3.59
N PHE A 117 0.84 1.07 -2.86
CA PHE A 117 0.66 -0.27 -3.35
C PHE A 117 -0.79 -0.70 -3.17
N VAL A 118 -1.39 -1.24 -4.23
CA VAL A 118 -2.63 -2.01 -4.19
C VAL A 118 -2.29 -3.44 -4.57
N VAL A 119 -2.29 -4.33 -3.59
CA VAL A 119 -1.90 -5.74 -3.73
C VAL A 119 -3.14 -6.59 -3.86
N TYR A 120 -3.31 -7.29 -5.00
CA TYR A 120 -4.51 -8.07 -5.27
C TYR A 120 -4.24 -9.56 -5.46
N ASN A 121 -5.26 -10.38 -5.23
CA ASN A 121 -5.14 -11.83 -5.41
C ASN A 121 -5.13 -12.20 -6.91
N ASP A 122 -4.02 -12.76 -7.38
CA ASP A 122 -3.79 -13.22 -8.75
C ASP A 122 -3.78 -14.75 -8.92
N ASP A 123 -4.07 -15.52 -7.86
CA ASP A 123 -4.04 -17.00 -7.86
C ASP A 123 -5.02 -17.63 -8.89
N ALA A 124 -6.01 -16.86 -9.35
CA ALA A 124 -6.98 -17.27 -10.38
C ALA A 124 -6.50 -17.15 -11.85
N ILE A 125 -5.27 -16.70 -12.10
CA ILE A 125 -4.67 -16.65 -13.46
C ILE A 125 -3.99 -17.99 -13.81
N SER A 126 -4.34 -19.06 -13.11
CA SER A 126 -3.69 -20.37 -13.22
C SER A 126 -4.19 -21.26 -14.37
N ASP A 127 -5.26 -20.91 -15.10
CA ASP A 127 -5.85 -21.87 -16.05
C ASP A 127 -5.85 -21.54 -17.55
N GLU A 128 -5.42 -20.36 -18.05
CA GLU A 128 -5.40 -20.16 -19.53
C GLU A 128 -4.18 -19.49 -20.19
N LYS A 129 -3.22 -18.87 -19.49
CA LYS A 129 -2.03 -18.30 -20.19
C LYS A 129 -0.75 -18.36 -19.36
N LYS A 130 -0.19 -19.55 -19.18
CA LYS A 130 1.21 -19.72 -18.75
C LYS A 130 2.16 -19.33 -19.90
N GLU A 131 2.59 -18.06 -19.97
CA GLU A 131 3.90 -17.76 -20.55
C GLU A 131 4.97 -17.91 -19.47
N ASN A 132 5.98 -18.72 -19.77
CA ASN A 132 7.05 -19.15 -18.86
C ASN A 132 7.66 -18.01 -18.00
N PRO A 133 7.75 -18.18 -16.66
CA PRO A 133 8.12 -17.11 -15.72
C PRO A 133 9.54 -16.57 -15.92
N SER A 134 10.48 -17.36 -16.45
CA SER A 134 11.88 -16.95 -16.65
C SER A 134 12.14 -16.11 -17.90
N LYS A 135 11.22 -16.11 -18.89
CA LYS A 135 11.30 -15.23 -20.08
C LYS A 135 10.33 -14.03 -20.00
N GLY A 136 9.37 -14.08 -19.07
CA GLY A 136 8.41 -13.01 -18.82
C GLY A 136 9.03 -11.76 -18.20
N PHE A 137 10.00 -11.92 -17.30
CA PHE A 137 10.57 -10.80 -16.53
C PHE A 137 11.37 -9.79 -17.37
N SER A 138 12.22 -10.26 -18.29
CA SER A 138 12.97 -9.36 -19.19
C SER A 138 12.08 -8.72 -20.25
N LYS A 139 11.06 -9.44 -20.72
CA LYS A 139 10.00 -8.87 -21.56
C LYS A 139 9.10 -7.90 -20.79
N PHE A 140 8.86 -8.07 -19.50
CA PHE A 140 8.06 -7.19 -18.65
C PHE A 140 8.79 -5.88 -18.36
N LYS A 141 10.11 -5.93 -18.11
CA LYS A 141 10.95 -4.73 -17.95
C LYS A 141 11.05 -3.92 -19.25
N ASN A 142 11.19 -4.60 -20.39
CA ASN A 142 11.14 -3.95 -21.71
C ASN A 142 9.72 -3.45 -22.04
N LYS A 143 8.68 -4.20 -21.67
CA LYS A 143 7.28 -3.76 -21.77
C LYS A 143 6.95 -2.62 -20.81
N MET A 144 7.60 -2.41 -19.67
CA MET A 144 7.33 -1.26 -18.80
C MET A 144 7.79 0.05 -19.45
N GLY A 145 8.90 0.02 -20.20
CA GLY A 145 9.34 1.12 -21.05
C GLY A 145 8.40 1.39 -22.23
N GLU A 146 7.77 0.33 -22.79
CA GLU A 146 6.75 0.44 -23.84
C GLU A 146 5.32 0.71 -23.31
N LEU A 147 4.99 0.33 -22.07
CA LEU A 147 3.74 0.59 -21.34
C LEU A 147 3.67 2.02 -20.84
N ALA A 148 4.80 2.73 -20.78
CA ALA A 148 4.80 4.19 -20.70
C ALA A 148 4.22 4.84 -21.98
N LYS A 149 4.13 4.10 -23.09
CA LYS A 149 3.54 4.52 -24.37
C LYS A 149 2.22 3.83 -24.70
N ALA A 150 1.77 2.84 -23.90
CA ALA A 150 0.52 2.14 -24.12
C ALA A 150 -0.62 2.79 -23.32
N ASP A 151 -1.81 2.73 -23.91
CA ASP A 151 -3.09 3.28 -23.44
C ASP A 151 -3.28 3.21 -21.91
N PRO A 152 -3.64 4.34 -21.25
CA PRO A 152 -4.00 4.41 -19.83
C PRO A 152 -4.91 3.28 -19.32
N GLU A 153 -5.71 2.66 -20.18
CA GLU A 153 -6.59 1.53 -19.83
C GLU A 153 -5.85 0.27 -19.34
N THR A 154 -4.55 0.11 -19.61
CA THR A 154 -3.78 -1.08 -19.21
C THR A 154 -3.25 -1.04 -17.77
N ARG A 155 -3.17 0.15 -17.15
CA ARG A 155 -2.83 0.30 -15.73
C ARG A 155 -4.13 0.44 -14.95
N ILE A 156 -4.51 -0.62 -14.24
CA ILE A 156 -5.73 -0.56 -13.44
C ILE A 156 -5.46 0.28 -12.20
N LEU A 157 -5.78 1.55 -12.32
CA LEU A 157 -5.56 2.53 -11.26
C LEU A 157 -6.86 2.95 -10.60
N PHE A 158 -8.01 2.32 -10.89
CA PHE A 158 -9.25 2.43 -10.10
C PHE A 158 -9.67 3.86 -9.66
N GLY A 159 -9.34 4.90 -10.43
CA GLY A 159 -9.61 6.30 -10.07
C GLY A 159 -8.62 6.91 -9.06
N ILE A 160 -7.57 6.18 -8.66
CA ILE A 160 -6.44 6.65 -7.85
C ILE A 160 -5.28 7.19 -8.70
N GLU A 161 -5.27 6.99 -10.03
CA GLU A 161 -4.27 7.57 -10.94
C GLU A 161 -4.15 9.09 -10.80
N LYS A 162 -5.27 9.76 -10.53
CA LYS A 162 -5.35 11.20 -10.31
C LYS A 162 -4.51 11.69 -9.13
N PHE A 163 -4.10 10.79 -8.23
CA PHE A 163 -3.26 11.11 -7.08
C PHE A 163 -1.76 10.94 -7.35
N LYS A 164 -1.38 10.28 -8.45
CA LYS A 164 0.03 10.15 -8.85
C LYS A 164 0.59 11.51 -9.27
N GLY A 165 1.77 11.84 -8.76
CA GLY A 165 2.42 13.14 -8.93
C GLY A 165 1.83 14.26 -8.06
N PHE A 166 0.73 14.02 -7.33
CA PHE A 166 0.08 15.01 -6.47
C PHE A 166 0.11 14.62 -4.98
N LEU A 167 -0.42 13.45 -4.63
CA LEU A 167 -0.37 12.90 -3.28
C LEU A 167 0.71 11.82 -3.13
N TYR A 168 0.91 11.04 -4.19
CA TYR A 168 1.88 9.95 -4.24
C TYR A 168 2.88 10.20 -5.35
N ARG A 169 4.16 9.98 -5.09
CA ARG A 169 5.18 9.95 -6.15
C ARG A 169 4.88 8.82 -7.12
N GLU A 170 4.57 7.65 -6.59
CA GLU A 170 4.32 6.43 -7.36
C GLU A 170 3.08 5.69 -6.84
N ILE A 171 2.43 4.97 -7.76
CA ILE A 171 1.29 4.10 -7.47
C ILE A 171 1.49 2.82 -8.25
N HIS A 172 1.45 1.69 -7.55
CA HIS A 172 1.63 0.34 -8.05
C HIS A 172 0.38 -0.49 -7.77
N THR A 173 -0.08 -1.24 -8.75
CA THR A 173 -1.19 -2.19 -8.61
C THR A 173 -0.72 -3.54 -9.11
N ILE A 174 -0.37 -4.41 -8.17
CA ILE A 174 0.45 -5.61 -8.41
C ILE A 174 -0.21 -6.85 -7.82
N GLY A 175 0.15 -8.01 -8.38
CA GLY A 175 -0.28 -9.30 -7.86
C GLY A 175 0.36 -9.62 -6.51
N LYS A 176 -0.24 -10.54 -5.76
CA LYS A 176 0.27 -11.01 -4.47
C LYS A 176 1.68 -11.59 -4.63
N GLN A 177 1.92 -12.38 -5.67
CA GLN A 177 3.21 -13.03 -5.87
C GLN A 177 4.33 -12.02 -6.15
N GLU A 178 4.07 -11.00 -6.98
CA GLU A 178 5.02 -9.93 -7.27
C GLU A 178 5.36 -9.14 -5.98
N PHE A 179 4.36 -8.82 -5.16
CA PHE A 179 4.60 -8.15 -3.87
C PHE A 179 5.51 -8.98 -2.96
N LEU A 180 5.25 -10.29 -2.84
CA LEU A 180 6.06 -11.20 -2.03
C LEU A 180 7.50 -11.32 -2.52
N GLU A 181 7.72 -11.41 -3.82
CA GLU A 181 9.04 -11.62 -4.41
C GLU A 181 9.90 -10.35 -4.40
N GLU A 182 9.31 -9.18 -4.64
CA GLU A 182 10.07 -7.95 -4.89
C GLU A 182 10.02 -6.90 -3.78
N TYR A 183 8.98 -6.90 -2.94
CA TYR A 183 8.68 -5.76 -2.05
C TYR A 183 8.58 -6.16 -0.58
N GLU A 184 7.97 -7.30 -0.25
CA GLU A 184 7.68 -7.73 1.12
C GLU A 184 8.88 -7.60 2.07
N LYS A 185 10.05 -8.11 1.67
CA LYS A 185 11.27 -8.07 2.51
C LYS A 185 11.93 -6.70 2.63
N LYS A 186 11.49 -5.71 1.85
CA LYS A 186 12.00 -4.33 1.90
C LYS A 186 11.17 -3.44 2.82
N CYS A 187 10.04 -3.96 3.34
CA CYS A 187 9.24 -3.28 4.34
C CYS A 187 9.96 -3.31 5.69
N ARG A 188 10.00 -2.16 6.35
CA ARG A 188 10.50 -2.03 7.72
C ARG A 188 9.73 -0.96 8.49
N LEU A 189 9.84 -1.02 9.80
CA LEU A 189 9.38 0.02 10.71
C LEU A 189 10.27 1.27 10.63
N ILE A 190 9.79 2.38 11.16
CA ILE A 190 10.59 3.59 11.31
C ILE A 190 11.56 3.37 12.46
N ASN A 191 12.81 3.07 12.11
CA ASN A 191 13.91 3.09 13.07
C ASN A 191 14.41 4.54 13.19
N ASP A 192 14.55 5.02 14.43
CA ASP A 192 15.24 6.28 14.76
C ASP A 192 16.75 6.15 14.54
#